data_AF-A0A1F8JQF9-F1
#
_entry.id   AF-A0A1F8JQF9-F1
#
_cell.length_a   1.000
_cell.length_b   1.000
_cell.length_c   1.000
_cell.angle_alpha   90.00
_cell.angle_beta   90.00
_cell.angle_gamma   90.00
#
_symmetry.space_group_name_H-M   'P 1'
#
loop_
_entity.id
_entity.type
_entity.pdbx_description
1 polymer ?
#
loop_
_entity_poly.entity_id
_entity_poly.type
_entity_poly.pdbx_seq_one_letter_code
_entity_poly.pdbx_strand_id
1 'polypeptide(L)'
;MAFQSLAGKYSGQWIEFGTIVHGYNMMQTKVLSQVNKVASLVSKASPGAFLLLQFSMGQVTQIGDSISNLISLVQGMMNMAVRNQKAQ
;
A
#
# COMPACT_ATOMS: atom_id res chain seq x y z
N MET A 1 9.83 8.45 3.15
CA MET A 1 9.54 9.90 3.10
C MET A 1 8.15 10.23 2.56
N ALA A 2 7.62 9.57 1.51
CA ALA A 2 6.26 9.86 1.02
C ALA A 2 5.13 9.48 2.00
N PHE A 3 5.22 8.34 2.68
CA PHE A 3 4.17 7.90 3.62
C PHE A 3 4.20 8.67 4.95
N GLN A 4 5.39 9.05 5.46
CA GLN A 4 5.51 9.96 6.62
C GLN A 4 4.89 11.33 6.34
N SER A 5 4.98 11.84 5.10
CA SER A 5 4.37 13.10 4.70
C SER A 5 2.83 13.04 4.69
N LEU A 6 2.23 11.89 4.44
CA LEU A 6 0.77 11.70 4.50
C LEU A 6 0.32 11.48 5.95
N ALA A 7 1.05 10.67 6.73
CA ALA A 7 0.73 10.41 8.14
C ALA A 7 0.74 11.69 9.01
N GLY A 8 1.67 12.62 8.75
CA GLY A 8 1.68 13.91 9.45
C GLY A 8 0.56 14.86 9.05
N LYS A 9 0.00 14.71 7.83
CA LYS A 9 -1.03 15.61 7.29
C LYS A 9 -2.45 15.20 7.69
N TYR A 10 -2.68 13.94 8.03
CA TYR A 10 -4.00 13.39 8.39
C TYR A 10 -4.11 12.93 9.85
N SER A 11 -3.23 13.43 10.72
CA SER A 11 -3.35 13.23 12.17
C SER A 11 -4.71 13.76 12.66
N GLY A 12 -5.62 12.85 13.00
CA GLY A 12 -6.96 13.17 13.53
C GLY A 12 -8.07 13.35 12.48
N GLN A 13 -7.81 13.09 11.19
CA GLN A 13 -8.83 13.15 10.13
C GLN A 13 -9.13 11.76 9.55
N TRP A 14 -10.41 11.53 9.22
CA TRP A 14 -10.84 10.33 8.52
C TRP A 14 -10.16 10.24 7.15
N ILE A 15 -9.36 9.20 6.95
CA ILE A 15 -8.71 8.95 5.66
C ILE A 15 -9.67 8.12 4.82
N GLU A 16 -10.06 8.66 3.66
CA GLU A 16 -10.87 7.92 2.71
C GLU A 16 -10.10 6.72 2.13
N PHE A 17 -10.82 5.63 1.86
CA PHE A 17 -10.23 4.43 1.27
C PHE A 17 -9.52 4.72 -0.06
N GLY A 18 -10.06 5.63 -0.88
CA GLY A 18 -9.43 6.08 -2.12
C GLY A 18 -8.05 6.71 -1.90
N THR A 19 -7.87 7.49 -0.83
CA THR A 19 -6.58 8.08 -0.46
C THR A 19 -5.56 7.02 -0.07
N ILE A 20 -6.00 5.96 0.60
CA ILE A 20 -5.13 4.82 0.98
C ILE A 20 -4.66 4.08 -0.28
N VAL A 21 -5.57 3.77 -1.20
CA VAL A 21 -5.25 3.10 -2.48
C VAL A 21 -4.32 3.96 -3.33
N HIS A 22 -4.54 5.27 -3.38
CA HIS A 22 -3.66 6.19 -4.11
C HIS A 22 -2.23 6.21 -3.51
N GLY A 23 -2.13 6.27 -2.18
CA GLY A 23 -0.85 6.17 -1.47
C GLY A 23 -0.09 4.87 -1.76
N TYR A 24 -0.82 3.74 -1.79
CA TYR A 24 -0.28 2.44 -2.16
C TYR A 24 0.27 2.42 -3.60
N ASN A 25 -0.51 2.92 -4.57
CA ASN A 25 -0.08 2.99 -5.98
C ASN A 25 1.20 3.83 -6.16
N MET A 26 1.33 4.95 -5.44
CA MET A 26 2.56 5.74 -5.46
C MET A 26 3.77 4.96 -4.93
N MET A 27 3.60 4.22 -3.83
CA MET A 27 4.67 3.39 -3.26
C MET A 27 5.08 2.26 -4.21
N GLN A 28 4.09 1.56 -4.78
CA GLN A 28 4.33 0.50 -5.76
C GLN A 28 5.06 1.03 -6.99
N THR A 29 4.62 2.16 -7.54
CA THR A 29 5.28 2.81 -8.69
C THR A 29 6.73 3.17 -8.38
N LYS A 30 6.99 3.69 -7.17
CA LYS A 30 8.36 3.99 -6.73
C LYS A 30 9.24 2.74 -6.64
N VAL A 31 8.71 1.65 -6.10
CA VAL A 31 9.42 0.37 -6.03
C VAL A 31 9.72 -0.15 -7.43
N LEU A 32 8.74 -0.15 -8.33
CA LEU A 32 8.95 -0.57 -9.73
C LEU A 32 10.03 0.27 -10.43
N SER A 33 10.06 1.58 -10.20
CA SER A 33 11.13 2.45 -10.70
C SER A 33 12.50 2.04 -10.15
N GLN A 34 12.59 1.70 -8.86
CA GLN A 34 13.83 1.23 -8.24
C GLN A 34 14.26 -0.14 -8.77
N VAL A 35 13.33 -1.07 -8.97
CA VAL A 35 13.58 -2.38 -9.62
C VAL A 35 14.17 -2.15 -11.01
N ASN A 36 13.51 -1.34 -11.83
CA ASN A 36 13.97 -1.05 -13.20
C ASN A 36 15.36 -0.43 -13.21
N LYS A 37 15.64 0.50 -12.28
CA LYS A 37 16.96 1.13 -12.16
C LYS A 37 18.04 0.11 -11.80
N VAL A 38 17.79 -0.75 -10.82
CA VAL A 38 18.74 -1.80 -10.41
C VAL A 38 18.93 -2.84 -11.52
N ALA A 39 17.84 -3.27 -12.17
CA ALA A 39 17.85 -4.20 -13.28
C ALA A 39 18.58 -3.64 -14.52
N SER A 40 18.50 -2.33 -14.77
CA SER A 40 19.23 -1.67 -15.87
C SER A 40 20.75 -1.55 -15.60
N LEU A 41 21.19 -1.74 -14.36
CA LEU A 41 22.57 -1.57 -13.91
C LEU A 41 23.11 -2.82 -13.22
N VAL A 42 22.63 -4.01 -13.56
CA VAL A 42 22.94 -5.28 -12.84
C VAL A 42 24.44 -5.49 -12.60
N SER A 43 25.29 -5.13 -13.57
CA SER A 43 26.76 -5.24 -13.45
C SER A 43 27.42 -4.21 -12.53
N LYS A 44 26.69 -3.18 -12.08
CA LYS A 44 27.15 -2.08 -11.20
C LYS A 44 26.26 -1.85 -9.98
N ALA A 45 25.21 -2.66 -9.80
CA ALA A 45 24.27 -2.50 -8.70
C ALA A 45 24.92 -2.94 -7.39
N SER A 46 25.02 -2.02 -6.42
CA SER A 46 25.63 -2.33 -5.13
C SER A 46 24.70 -3.23 -4.29
N PRO A 47 25.24 -4.13 -3.45
CA PRO A 47 24.43 -4.93 -2.51
C PRO A 47 23.50 -4.09 -1.63
N GLY A 48 23.92 -2.86 -1.28
CA GLY A 48 23.07 -1.92 -0.53
C GLY A 48 21.83 -1.45 -1.30
N ALA A 49 21.93 -1.26 -2.63
CA ALA A 49 20.78 -0.91 -3.46
C ALA A 49 19.75 -2.05 -3.51
N PHE A 50 20.22 -3.31 -3.53
CA PHE A 50 19.33 -4.47 -3.43
C PHE A 50 18.64 -4.55 -2.07
N LEU A 51 19.36 -4.37 -0.95
CA LEU A 51 18.75 -4.38 0.39
C LEU A 51 17.67 -3.30 0.56
N LEU A 52 17.93 -2.08 0.08
CA LEU A 52 16.95 -1.00 0.13
C LEU A 52 15.72 -1.30 -0.73
N LEU A 53 15.91 -1.93 -1.88
CA LEU A 53 14.83 -2.38 -2.74
C LEU A 53 14.01 -3.48 -2.03
N GLN A 54 14.67 -4.47 -1.43
CA GLN A 54 14.01 -5.54 -0.67
C GLN A 54 13.19 -4.97 0.50
N PHE A 55 13.75 -4.02 1.24
CA PHE A 55 13.02 -3.34 2.32
C PHE A 55 11.80 -2.58 1.78
N SER A 56 11.95 -1.85 0.67
CA SER A 56 10.85 -1.10 0.06
C SER A 56 9.76 -2.03 -0.49
N MET A 57 10.14 -3.18 -1.06
CA MET A 57 9.21 -4.23 -1.48
C MET A 57 8.44 -4.81 -0.28
N GLY A 58 9.13 -5.11 0.82
CA GLY A 58 8.49 -5.58 2.05
C GLY A 58 7.46 -4.60 2.61
N GLN A 59 7.74 -3.29 2.55
CA GLN A 59 6.77 -2.26 2.93
C GLN A 59 5.51 -2.28 2.04
N VAL A 60 5.69 -2.43 0.73
CA VAL A 60 4.55 -2.51 -0.20
C VAL A 60 3.72 -3.76 0.09
N THR A 61 4.34 -4.91 0.32
CA THR A 61 3.61 -6.14 0.68
C THR A 61 2.81 -5.96 1.97
N GLN A 62 3.44 -5.48 3.05
CA GLN A 62 2.78 -5.30 4.35
C GLN A 62 1.56 -4.36 4.27
N ILE A 63 1.68 -3.27 3.51
CA ILE A 63 0.58 -2.32 3.31
C ILE A 63 -0.50 -2.95 2.43
N GLY A 64 -0.13 -3.71 1.40
CA GLY A 64 -1.07 -4.44 0.53
C GLY A 64 -1.92 -5.46 1.29
N ASP A 65 -1.31 -6.20 2.21
CA ASP A 65 -2.02 -7.15 3.07
C ASP A 65 -3.01 -6.41 4.00
N SER A 66 -2.58 -5.27 4.55
CA SER A 66 -3.44 -4.43 5.40
C SER A 66 -4.66 -3.89 4.63
N ILE A 67 -4.47 -3.46 3.38
CA ILE A 67 -5.57 -3.03 2.50
C ILE A 67 -6.50 -4.20 2.18
N SER A 68 -5.95 -5.38 1.88
CA SER A 68 -6.73 -6.59 1.58
C SER A 68 -7.61 -7.00 2.76
N ASN A 69 -7.09 -6.89 3.98
CA ASN A 69 -7.86 -7.11 5.20
C ASN A 69 -8.98 -6.08 5.37
N LEU A 70 -8.72 -4.80 5.10
CA LEU A 70 -9.75 -3.74 5.14
C LEU A 70 -10.86 -3.98 4.11
N ILE A 71 -10.53 -4.36 2.88
CA ILE A 71 -11.51 -4.71 1.86
C ILE A 71 -12.37 -5.88 2.33
N SER A 72 -11.76 -6.91 2.90
CA SER A 72 -12.47 -8.09 3.41
C SER A 72 -13.45 -7.72 4.53
N LEU A 73 -13.05 -6.81 5.42
CA LEU A 73 -13.93 -6.28 6.47
C LEU A 73 -15.12 -5.51 5.89
N VAL A 74 -14.88 -4.63 4.90
CA VAL A 74 -15.94 -3.86 4.23
C VAL A 74 -16.91 -4.80 3.50
N GLN A 75 -16.42 -5.83 2.82
CA GLN A 75 -17.26 -6.85 2.19
C GLN A 75 -18.12 -7.60 3.21
N GLY A 76 -17.54 -7.97 4.36
CA GLY A 76 -18.27 -8.58 5.48
C GLY A 76 -19.40 -7.68 5.97
N MET A 77 -19.11 -6.40 6.19
CA MET A 77 -20.11 -5.41 6.61
C MET A 77 -21.23 -5.23 5.58
N MET A 78 -20.89 -5.11 4.29
CA MET A 78 -21.89 -5.00 3.22
C MET A 78 -22.80 -6.23 3.18
N ASN A 79 -22.24 -7.43 3.27
CA ASN A 79 -23.02 -8.67 3.28
C ASN A 79 -23.98 -8.74 4.47
N MET A 80 -23.54 -8.29 5.66
CA MET A 80 -24.41 -8.20 6.83
C MET A 80 -25.51 -7.14 6.67
N ALA A 81 -25.18 -5.97 6.11
CA ALA A 81 -26.16 -4.91 5.84
C ALA A 81 -27.23 -5.35 4.84
N VAL A 82 -26.84 -5.98 3.71
CA VAL A 82 -27.77 -6.51 2.70
C VAL A 82 -28.64 -7.63 3.28
N ARG A 83 -28.09 -8.49 4.12
CA ARG A 83 -28.88 -9.53 4.81
C ARG A 83 -29.91 -8.93 5.76
N ASN A 84 -29.52 -7.92 6.54
CA ASN A 84 -30.43 -7.25 7.47
C ASN A 84 -31.52 -6.46 6.73
N GLN A 85 -31.24 -5.95 5.54
CA GLN A 85 -32.25 -5.31 4.68
C GLN A 85 -33.30 -6.29 4.12
N LYS A 86 -32.97 -7.57 3.95
CA LYS A 86 -33.95 -8.59 3.50
C LYS A 86 -34.84 -9.11 4.64
N ALA A 87 -34.50 -8.81 5.88
CA ALA A 87 -35.25 -9.23 7.07
C ALA A 87 -36.26 -8.17 7.54
N GLN A 88 -36.21 -6.95 6.97
CA GLN A 88 -37.25 -5.92 7.09
C GLN A 88 -38.22 -6.03 5.91
#